data_AF-A0A2T1CYK1-F1
#
_entry.id   AF-A0A2T1CYK1-F1
#
_cell.length_a   1.000
_cell.length_b   1.000
_cell.length_c   1.000
_cell.angle_alpha   90.00
_cell.angle_beta   90.00
_cell.angle_gamma   90.00
#
_symmetry.space_group_name_H-M   'P 1'
#
loop_
_entity.id
_entity.type
_entity.pdbx_description
1 polymer ?
#
loop_
_entity_poly.entity_id
_entity_poly.type
_entity_poly.pdbx_seq_one_letter_code
_entity_poly.pdbx_strand_id
1 'polypeptide(L)'
;MTFFVTLFSTILVVCGKVNFTNLSRYSELHEKTYRRHFGAEFDFTSFNVELVNLGARTEQALLLVMDSSFIPKSGKATEGIDWYWNGCASRVEKQG
;
A
#
# COMPACT_ATOMS: atom_id res chain seq x y z
N MET A 1 -14.24 -10.35 -12.62
CA MET A 1 -13.47 -10.32 -11.36
C MET A 1 -13.49 -8.92 -10.78
N THR A 2 -13.48 -8.78 -9.44
CA THR A 2 -13.44 -7.46 -8.78
C THR A 2 -12.05 -6.83 -8.90
N PHE A 3 -11.99 -5.49 -8.97
CA PHE A 3 -10.74 -4.74 -9.14
C PHE A 3 -9.63 -5.16 -8.16
N PHE A 4 -9.97 -5.38 -6.89
CA PHE A 4 -9.02 -5.80 -5.85
C PHE A 4 -8.43 -7.18 -6.07
N VAL A 5 -9.24 -8.15 -6.51
CA VAL A 5 -8.72 -9.50 -6.81
C VAL A 5 -7.70 -9.42 -7.93
N THR A 6 -8.00 -8.68 -9.01
CA THR A 6 -7.03 -8.46 -10.08
C THR A 6 -5.81 -7.69 -9.58
N LEU A 7 -5.98 -6.61 -8.83
CA LEU A 7 -4.88 -5.80 -8.29
C LEU A 7 -3.91 -6.64 -7.45
N PHE A 8 -4.40 -7.33 -6.43
CA PHE A 8 -3.54 -8.11 -5.52
C PHE A 8 -2.90 -9.30 -6.22
N SER A 9 -3.66 -10.02 -7.06
CA SER A 9 -3.10 -11.14 -7.83
C SER A 9 -1.99 -10.66 -8.77
N THR A 10 -2.19 -9.51 -9.41
CA THR A 10 -1.19 -8.91 -10.31
C THR A 10 0.05 -8.47 -9.55
N ILE A 11 -0.10 -7.83 -8.38
CA ILE A 11 1.04 -7.43 -7.54
C ILE A 11 1.93 -8.62 -7.19
N LEU A 12 1.35 -9.79 -6.93
CA LEU A 12 2.10 -11.01 -6.59
C LEU A 12 2.91 -11.59 -7.77
N VAL A 13 2.55 -11.29 -9.01
CA VAL A 13 3.21 -11.84 -10.21
C VAL A 13 4.02 -10.80 -11.01
N VAL A 14 3.90 -9.51 -10.69
CA VAL A 14 4.65 -8.45 -11.36
C VAL A 14 6.14 -8.61 -11.07
N CYS A 15 6.94 -8.67 -12.14
CA CYS A 15 8.39 -8.55 -12.04
C CYS A 15 8.79 -7.07 -12.14
N GLY A 16 9.48 -6.57 -11.10
CA GLY A 16 9.99 -5.20 -11.04
C GLY A 16 9.06 -4.24 -10.28
N LYS A 17 9.06 -2.95 -10.66
CA LYS A 17 8.30 -1.92 -9.92
C LYS A 17 6.80 -2.12 -10.10
N VAL A 18 6.06 -2.05 -9.00
CA VAL A 18 4.59 -1.97 -9.02
C VAL A 18 4.18 -0.56 -9.39
N ASN A 19 4.03 -0.30 -10.69
CA ASN A 19 3.47 0.93 -11.23
C ASN A 19 2.30 0.60 -12.17
N PHE A 20 1.49 1.59 -12.54
CA PHE A 20 0.29 1.32 -13.35
C PHE A 20 0.58 0.75 -14.74
N THR A 21 1.75 1.07 -15.31
CA THR A 21 2.19 0.51 -16.59
C THR A 21 2.48 -1.00 -16.46
N ASN A 22 3.20 -1.42 -15.42
CA ASN A 22 3.47 -2.82 -15.15
C ASN A 22 2.20 -3.57 -14.71
N LEU A 23 1.38 -2.99 -13.84
CA LEU A 23 0.10 -3.58 -13.47
C LEU A 23 -0.80 -3.81 -14.70
N SER A 24 -0.79 -2.88 -15.66
CA SER A 24 -1.50 -3.07 -16.93
C SER A 24 -0.87 -4.11 -17.85
N ARG A 25 0.46 -4.29 -17.80
CA ARG A 25 1.17 -5.32 -18.57
C ARG A 25 0.87 -6.73 -18.08
N TYR A 26 0.70 -6.91 -16.77
CA TYR A 26 0.53 -8.21 -16.13
C TYR A 26 -0.94 -8.54 -15.82
N SER A 27 -1.89 -7.78 -16.34
CA SER A 27 -3.33 -8.01 -16.13
C SER A 27 -4.15 -7.62 -17.36
N GLU A 28 -5.46 -7.91 -17.30
CA GLU A 28 -6.41 -7.46 -18.32
C GLU A 28 -6.84 -6.00 -18.16
N LEU A 29 -6.38 -5.29 -17.12
CA LEU A 29 -6.79 -3.93 -16.84
C LEU A 29 -5.86 -2.92 -17.53
N HIS A 30 -6.45 -1.85 -18.08
CA HIS A 30 -5.69 -0.75 -18.64
C HIS A 30 -5.15 0.18 -17.54
N GLU A 31 -4.00 0.84 -17.76
CA GLU A 31 -3.43 1.84 -16.84
C GLU A 31 -4.45 2.91 -16.40
N LYS A 32 -5.31 3.36 -17.33
CA LYS A 32 -6.41 4.31 -17.04
C LYS A 32 -7.40 3.78 -15.98
N THR A 33 -7.67 2.47 -15.98
CA THR A 33 -8.54 1.83 -14.99
C THR A 33 -7.90 1.90 -13.61
N TYR A 34 -6.62 1.55 -13.50
CA TYR A 34 -5.87 1.70 -12.25
C TYR A 34 -5.88 3.15 -11.74
N ARG A 35 -5.55 4.12 -12.60
CA ARG A 35 -5.57 5.55 -12.22
C ARG A 35 -6.92 5.99 -11.66
N ARG A 36 -8.03 5.58 -12.29
CA ARG A 36 -9.38 5.93 -11.83
C ARG A 36 -9.71 5.31 -10.48
N HIS A 37 -9.39 4.03 -10.28
CA HIS A 37 -9.66 3.35 -9.01
C HIS A 37 -8.78 3.86 -7.87
N PHE A 38 -7.50 4.14 -8.11
CA PHE A 38 -6.59 4.72 -7.11
C PHE A 38 -6.85 6.21 -6.82
N GLY A 39 -7.59 6.90 -7.69
CA GLY A 39 -8.06 8.27 -7.47
C GLY A 39 -9.43 8.37 -6.81
N ALA A 40 -10.12 7.24 -6.60
CA ALA A 40 -11.39 7.21 -5.90
C ALA A 40 -11.17 7.17 -4.37
N GLU A 41 -12.10 7.73 -3.62
CA GLU A 41 -12.12 7.56 -2.16
C GLU A 41 -12.28 6.09 -1.80
N PHE A 42 -11.58 5.67 -0.75
CA PHE A 42 -11.61 4.31 -0.27
C PHE A 42 -11.44 4.27 1.25
N ASP A 43 -12.33 3.58 1.95
CA ASP A 43 -12.24 3.38 3.38
C ASP A 43 -11.24 2.25 3.69
N PHE A 44 -9.96 2.63 3.75
CA PHE A 44 -8.89 1.72 4.13
C PHE A 44 -9.04 1.15 5.53
N THR A 45 -9.66 1.89 6.46
CA THR A 45 -9.80 1.45 7.85
C THR A 45 -10.72 0.25 7.94
N SER A 46 -11.95 0.38 7.43
CA SER A 46 -12.91 -0.71 7.43
C SER A 46 -12.41 -1.91 6.62
N PHE A 47 -11.80 -1.66 5.46
CA PHE A 47 -11.21 -2.73 4.65
C PHE A 47 -10.12 -3.52 5.39
N ASN A 48 -9.19 -2.84 6.08
CA ASN A 48 -8.12 -3.50 6.82
C ASN A 48 -8.65 -4.29 8.02
N VAL A 49 -9.68 -3.78 8.72
CA VAL A 49 -10.35 -4.52 9.80
C VAL A 49 -10.93 -5.83 9.29
N GLU A 50 -11.67 -5.79 8.18
CA GLU A 50 -12.23 -6.99 7.57
C GLU A 50 -11.14 -7.99 7.12
N LEU A 51 -10.01 -7.49 6.60
CA LEU A 51 -8.88 -8.33 6.20
C LEU A 51 -8.24 -9.03 7.41
N VAL A 52 -8.09 -8.33 8.53
CA VAL A 52 -7.59 -8.92 9.79
C VAL A 52 -8.57 -9.98 10.30
N ASN A 53 -9.87 -9.69 10.30
CA ASN A 53 -10.90 -10.65 10.73
C ASN A 53 -10.93 -11.90 9.85
N LEU A 54 -10.68 -11.76 8.55
CA LEU A 54 -10.58 -12.89 7.62
C LEU A 54 -9.35 -13.77 7.88
N GLY A 55 -8.22 -13.15 8.23
CA GLY A 55 -6.95 -13.86 8.49
C GLY A 55 -6.82 -14.43 9.90
N ALA A 56 -7.46 -13.81 10.88
CA ALA A 56 -7.47 -14.25 12.26
C ALA A 56 -8.35 -15.49 12.40
N ARG A 57 -7.73 -16.67 12.55
CA ARG A 57 -8.47 -17.85 13.03
C ARG A 57 -8.92 -17.55 14.45
N THR A 58 -10.23 -17.49 14.67
CA THR A 58 -10.91 -17.06 15.90
C THR A 58 -10.52 -17.84 17.17
N GLU A 59 -9.76 -18.93 17.04
CA GLU A 59 -9.37 -19.82 18.13
C GLU A 59 -7.95 -19.57 18.67
N GLN A 60 -7.19 -18.64 18.09
CA GLN A 60 -5.80 -18.38 18.50
C GLN A 60 -5.63 -16.96 19.07
N ALA A 61 -4.81 -16.84 20.12
CA ALA A 61 -4.39 -15.55 20.64
C ALA A 61 -3.61 -14.77 19.57
N LEU A 62 -4.01 -13.51 19.33
CA LEU A 62 -3.31 -12.61 18.42
C LEU A 62 -2.29 -11.78 19.20
N LEU A 63 -1.07 -11.68 18.68
CA LEU A 63 -0.04 -10.77 19.20
C LEU A 63 -0.08 -9.46 18.42
N LEU A 64 -0.31 -8.35 19.12
CA LEU A 64 -0.21 -7.02 18.54
C LEU A 64 1.26 -6.58 18.54
N VAL A 65 1.86 -6.56 17.36
CA VAL A 65 3.22 -6.04 17.16
C VAL A 65 3.11 -4.68 16.49
N MET A 66 3.71 -3.66 17.11
CA MET A 66 3.76 -2.30 16.55
C MET A 66 5.21 -2.00 16.15
N ASP A 67 5.42 -1.76 14.86
CA ASP A 67 6.68 -1.26 14.31
C ASP A 67 6.37 -0.10 13.36
N SER A 68 7.20 0.94 13.40
CA SER A 68 7.03 2.13 12.56
C SER A 68 8.07 2.13 11.45
N SER A 69 7.64 1.91 10.22
CA SER A 69 8.49 2.03 9.04
C SER A 69 8.18 3.30 8.25
N PHE A 70 9.20 3.92 7.69
CA PHE A 70 9.05 5.06 6.80
C PHE A 70 9.06 4.65 5.34
N ILE A 71 8.08 5.12 4.57
CA ILE A 71 8.00 4.89 3.13
C ILE A 71 8.41 6.18 2.41
N PRO A 72 9.57 6.21 1.73
CA PRO A 72 9.98 7.39 0.96
C PRO A 72 8.95 7.67 -0.13
N LYS A 73 8.50 8.92 -0.21
CA LYS A 73 7.60 9.38 -1.28
C LYS A 73 8.45 9.88 -2.43
N SER A 74 7.98 9.72 -3.66
CA SER A 74 8.71 10.23 -4.82
C SER A 74 8.18 11.60 -5.21
N GLY A 75 9.05 12.61 -5.15
CA GLY A 75 8.79 13.94 -5.72
C GLY A 75 8.62 15.05 -4.68
N LYS A 76 8.77 16.31 -5.12
CA LYS A 76 8.77 17.49 -4.25
C LYS A 76 7.38 18.03 -3.89
N ALA A 77 6.32 17.38 -4.36
CA ALA A 77 4.95 17.89 -4.35
C ALA A 77 3.96 16.87 -3.77
N THR A 78 4.38 16.11 -2.76
CA THR A 78 3.45 15.30 -1.95
C THR A 78 3.09 16.12 -0.70
N GLU A 79 1.81 16.36 -0.47
CA GLU A 79 1.37 16.95 0.81
C GLU A 79 1.64 15.98 1.97
N GLY A 80 1.92 16.51 3.16
CA GLY A 80 2.26 15.71 4.34
C GLY A 80 3.73 15.26 4.42
N ILE A 81 4.61 15.80 3.56
CA ILE A 81 6.06 15.70 3.74
C ILE A 81 6.47 16.61 4.90
N ASP A 82 6.76 16.01 6.05
CA ASP A 82 7.26 16.72 7.22
C ASP A 82 8.55 16.07 7.76
N TRP A 83 9.07 16.63 8.84
CA TRP A 83 10.20 16.14 9.59
C TRP A 83 9.79 14.93 10.44
N TYR A 84 10.62 13.90 10.43
CA TYR A 84 10.43 12.70 11.24
C TYR A 84 11.74 12.33 11.94
N TRP A 85 11.64 11.56 13.01
CA TRP A 85 12.81 11.01 13.69
C TRP A 85 13.30 9.74 12.97
N ASN A 86 14.50 9.77 12.41
CA ASN A 86 15.16 8.58 11.87
C ASN A 86 15.91 7.88 13.00
N GLY A 87 15.36 6.77 13.51
CA GLY A 87 15.97 5.97 14.57
C GLY A 87 17.33 5.36 14.18
N CYS A 88 17.50 4.97 12.91
CA CYS A 88 18.77 4.42 12.42
C CYS A 88 19.88 5.47 12.39
N ALA A 89 19.55 6.71 12.02
CA ALA A 89 20.50 7.82 11.95
C ALA A 89 20.55 8.68 13.24
N SER A 90 19.71 8.37 14.23
CA SER A 90 19.57 9.10 15.50
C SER A 90 19.43 10.62 15.31
N ARG A 91 18.65 11.04 14.31
CA ARG A 91 18.42 12.46 14.00
C ARG A 91 17.05 12.68 13.37
N VAL A 92 16.62 13.93 13.37
CA VAL A 92 15.46 14.36 12.59
C VAL A 92 15.85 14.47 11.11
N GLU A 93 15.05 13.89 10.23
CA GLU A 93 15.20 13.99 8.78
C GLU A 93 13.93 14.49 8.13
N LYS A 94 14.07 15.23 7.04
CA LYS A 94 12.93 15.65 6.22
C LYS A 94 12.68 14.57 5.17
N GLN A 95 11.42 14.17 5.00
CA GLN A 95 11.03 13.28 3.92
C GLN A 95 11.42 13.91 2.56
N GLY A 96 12.22 13.18 1.78
CA GLY A 96 12.71 13.59 0.45
C GLY A 96 11.84 13.09 -0.69
#